data_AF-A0A1S8TB28-F1
#
_entry.id   AF-A0A1S8TB28-F1
#
_cell.length_a   1.000
_cell.length_b   1.000
_cell.length_c   1.000
_cell.angle_alpha   90.00
_cell.angle_beta   90.00
_cell.angle_gamma   90.00
#
_symmetry.space_group_name_H-M   'P 1'
#
loop_
_entity.id
_entity.type
_entity.pdbx_description
1 polymer ?
#
loop_
_entity_poly.entity_id
_entity_poly.type
_entity_poly.pdbx_seq_one_letter_code
_entity_poly.pdbx_strand_id
1 'polypeptide(L)'
;MEYIKENLIDRINITSFSEIICEKWSIDSDIITNYIFANISLCIAKNRNMKKEIDKIYMHDQLKYYNAITNSKCIEHVIIKQGTLEHELYARRVLAILLEAEYDNSLRSKLIKLLRKYYPIIYTTVKKRNKEKLKNKYMKMDIVTRNLEAKFDAAIYLYFAVYISAEAVDHGFVMSILNDIEDFEFESLMNQNIENELEKYKTEIQEIKVLIKREYGKIFSYKDIIRHNNENISNFGYFFEDLLATNKININHIFSEYEFANIDKTILSYIRVTKNRNMDLIVSSIISGIFIQPLINEYKNAKKICVENNNEVIQCELNLVEDKLNYVLNENNNLKTKIEELNKEKLLYEKNLNQQLHSLNNIHKQEIERLGNNLKELENKLNQEKSLRLEIESLREYELNLNGDCDNGYLDKNLYDYIQNKKIIIIGGDKEWRRKFRIKYPEIRTLNGFNENFDISTLNNSDYIFFYTKYMNHSTFYKAMNYIKFNECKFGYIGKTNINLVEQEIIDNISKY
;
A
#
# COMPACT_ATOMS: atom_id res chain seq x y z
N MET A 1 -5.73 -34.34 35.96
CA MET A 1 -6.79 -33.71 35.16
C MET A 1 -6.36 -32.28 34.91
N GLU A 2 -5.89 -32.00 33.70
CA GLU A 2 -6.07 -30.71 33.02
C GLU A 2 -5.61 -30.89 31.56
N TYR A 3 -6.58 -31.30 30.73
CA TYR A 3 -6.69 -31.02 29.31
C TYR A 3 -5.42 -31.04 28.45
N ILE A 4 -4.69 -32.17 28.41
CA ILE A 4 -4.07 -32.58 27.14
C ILE A 4 -5.21 -33.06 26.27
N LYS A 5 -5.74 -32.14 25.46
CA LYS A 5 -6.81 -32.39 24.48
C LYS A 5 -6.51 -33.70 23.74
N GLU A 6 -7.38 -34.69 23.96
CA GLU A 6 -7.52 -35.94 23.22
C GLU A 6 -7.92 -35.74 21.73
N ASN A 7 -7.60 -34.58 21.14
CA ASN A 7 -7.91 -34.20 19.75
C ASN A 7 -6.67 -34.05 18.85
N LEU A 8 -5.45 -34.39 19.32
CA LEU A 8 -4.20 -34.25 18.54
C LEU A 8 -3.76 -35.53 17.81
N ILE A 9 -4.45 -36.65 18.01
CA ILE A 9 -4.11 -37.95 17.38
C ILE A 9 -4.76 -38.10 15.98
N ASP A 10 -5.55 -37.13 15.54
CA ASP A 10 -6.04 -37.10 14.17
C ASP A 10 -4.98 -36.55 13.20
N ARG A 11 -4.09 -37.48 12.82
CA ARG A 11 -3.22 -37.52 11.62
C ARG A 11 -1.94 -36.70 11.69
N ILE A 12 -0.91 -37.31 12.28
CA ILE A 12 0.49 -36.93 12.02
C ILE A 12 0.72 -36.93 10.50
N ASN A 13 1.16 -35.79 9.99
CA ASN A 13 1.63 -35.58 8.62
C ASN A 13 3.12 -35.20 8.66
N ILE A 14 3.76 -35.00 7.50
CA ILE A 14 5.20 -34.71 7.49
C ILE A 14 5.47 -33.36 8.15
N THR A 15 4.60 -32.38 7.93
CA THR A 15 4.73 -31.03 8.49
C THR A 15 4.69 -31.06 10.03
N SER A 16 3.67 -31.66 10.63
CA SER A 16 3.52 -31.81 12.08
C SER A 16 4.60 -32.73 12.70
N PHE A 17 5.02 -33.78 11.99
CA PHE A 17 6.16 -34.60 12.42
C PHE A 17 7.43 -33.74 12.52
N SER A 18 7.73 -32.95 11.50
CA SER A 18 8.89 -32.05 11.48
C SER A 18 8.82 -31.00 12.58
N GLU A 19 7.66 -30.38 12.82
CA GLU A 19 7.46 -29.41 13.90
C GLU A 19 7.87 -29.99 15.27
N ILE A 20 7.42 -31.22 15.58
CA ILE A 20 7.73 -31.89 16.85
C ILE A 20 9.24 -32.15 17.02
N ILE A 21 9.93 -32.52 15.93
CA ILE A 21 11.37 -32.81 15.98
C ILE A 21 12.18 -31.50 16.01
N CYS A 22 11.84 -30.52 15.18
CA CYS A 22 12.49 -29.23 15.12
C CYS A 22 12.35 -28.44 16.42
N GLU A 23 11.23 -28.54 17.13
CA GLU A 23 11.06 -27.96 18.46
C GLU A 23 12.10 -28.52 19.46
N LYS A 24 12.34 -29.84 19.42
CA LYS A 24 13.38 -30.46 20.26
C LYS A 24 14.79 -30.02 19.89
N TRP A 25 15.03 -29.76 18.62
CA TRP A 25 16.33 -29.30 18.12
C TRP A 25 16.50 -27.78 18.20
N SER A 26 15.45 -27.03 18.56
CA SER A 26 15.44 -25.56 18.57
C SER A 26 15.81 -24.94 17.21
N ILE A 27 15.28 -25.53 16.12
CA ILE A 27 15.49 -25.06 14.74
C ILE A 27 14.16 -24.78 14.02
N ASP A 28 14.23 -24.18 12.83
CA ASP A 28 13.05 -23.91 11.99
C ASP A 28 12.35 -25.24 11.58
N SER A 29 11.03 -25.30 11.76
CA SER A 29 10.18 -26.44 11.39
C SER A 29 10.24 -26.79 9.90
N ASP A 30 10.59 -25.81 9.06
CA ASP A 30 10.67 -26.00 7.62
C ASP A 30 11.88 -26.85 7.21
N ILE A 31 12.94 -26.97 8.04
CA ILE A 31 14.20 -27.64 7.67
C ILE A 31 13.96 -29.12 7.32
N ILE A 32 13.39 -29.88 8.25
CA ILE A 32 13.14 -31.32 8.05
C ILE A 32 12.10 -31.53 6.95
N THR A 33 11.03 -30.73 6.94
CA THR A 33 9.97 -30.81 5.92
C THR A 33 10.53 -30.59 4.52
N ASN A 34 11.31 -29.52 4.32
CA ASN A 34 11.90 -29.17 3.04
C ASN A 34 12.90 -30.24 2.59
N TYR A 35 13.74 -30.75 3.49
CA TYR A 35 14.69 -31.81 3.15
C TYR A 35 13.96 -33.06 2.65
N ILE A 36 12.93 -33.51 3.37
CA ILE A 36 12.17 -34.72 3.01
C ILE A 36 11.47 -34.52 1.66
N PHE A 37 10.70 -33.45 1.50
CA PHE A 37 9.98 -33.19 0.26
C PHE A 37 10.90 -32.95 -0.92
N ALA A 38 12.04 -32.30 -0.74
CA ALA A 38 13.01 -32.10 -1.81
C ALA A 38 13.61 -33.43 -2.29
N ASN A 39 13.98 -34.32 -1.35
CA ASN A 39 14.52 -35.64 -1.71
C ASN A 39 13.47 -36.53 -2.38
N ILE A 40 12.23 -36.57 -1.88
CA ILE A 40 11.15 -37.34 -2.52
C ILE A 40 10.87 -36.80 -3.92
N SER A 41 10.79 -35.47 -4.05
CA SER A 41 10.57 -34.79 -5.33
C SER A 41 11.61 -35.19 -6.37
N LEU A 42 12.89 -35.10 -6.01
CA LEU A 42 13.98 -35.44 -6.92
C LEU A 42 14.02 -36.96 -7.21
N CYS A 43 13.75 -37.80 -6.20
CA CYS A 43 13.70 -39.26 -6.38
C CYS A 43 12.63 -39.67 -7.39
N ILE A 44 11.42 -39.11 -7.26
CA ILE A 44 10.31 -39.38 -8.18
C ILE A 44 10.63 -38.83 -9.58
N ALA A 45 11.21 -37.63 -9.68
CA ALA A 45 11.58 -37.01 -10.95
C ALA A 45 12.59 -37.85 -11.76
N LYS A 46 13.49 -38.58 -11.09
CA LYS A 46 14.44 -39.51 -11.73
C LYS A 46 13.76 -40.76 -12.31
N ASN A 47 12.62 -41.17 -11.78
CA ASN A 47 11.92 -42.38 -12.23
C ASN A 47 11.07 -42.10 -13.47
N ARG A 48 11.61 -42.42 -14.66
CA ARG A 48 10.97 -42.18 -15.96
C ARG A 48 9.53 -42.71 -16.07
N ASN A 49 9.22 -43.83 -15.41
CA ASN A 49 7.89 -44.44 -15.47
C ASN A 49 6.91 -43.75 -14.53
N MET A 50 7.34 -43.44 -13.30
CA MET A 50 6.50 -42.75 -12.31
C MET A 50 6.21 -41.30 -12.73
N LYS A 51 7.20 -40.64 -13.34
CA LYS A 51 7.10 -39.29 -13.91
C LYS A 51 5.84 -39.08 -14.75
N LYS A 52 5.52 -40.01 -15.66
CA LYS A 52 4.33 -39.95 -16.51
C LYS A 52 3.01 -40.00 -15.72
N GLU A 53 2.97 -40.72 -14.61
CA GLU A 53 1.77 -40.81 -13.77
C GLU A 53 1.61 -39.55 -12.91
N ILE A 54 2.73 -38.99 -12.44
CA ILE A 54 2.75 -37.71 -11.71
C ILE A 54 2.33 -36.55 -12.61
N ASP A 55 2.83 -36.49 -13.85
CA ASP A 55 2.43 -35.45 -14.79
C ASP A 55 0.93 -35.44 -15.02
N LYS A 56 0.29 -36.61 -15.14
CA LYS A 56 -1.17 -36.68 -15.26
C LYS A 56 -1.90 -36.09 -14.06
N ILE A 57 -1.35 -36.25 -12.85
CA ILE A 57 -1.90 -35.67 -11.63
C ILE A 57 -1.73 -34.15 -11.66
N TYR A 58 -0.53 -33.67 -12.00
CA TYR A 58 -0.23 -32.24 -12.07
C TYR A 58 -1.09 -31.53 -13.13
N MET A 59 -1.21 -32.11 -14.32
CA MET A 59 -1.94 -31.54 -15.44
C MET A 59 -3.45 -31.48 -15.22
N HIS A 60 -3.98 -32.19 -14.23
CA HIS A 60 -5.40 -32.14 -13.89
C HIS A 60 -5.83 -30.78 -13.34
N ASP A 61 -4.94 -30.09 -12.61
CA ASP A 61 -5.20 -28.79 -12.00
C ASP A 61 -3.89 -28.01 -11.82
N GLN A 62 -3.32 -27.55 -12.94
CA GLN A 62 -2.01 -26.89 -12.96
C GLN A 62 -1.95 -25.66 -12.05
N LEU A 63 -3.03 -24.85 -12.03
CA LEU A 63 -3.08 -23.60 -11.27
C LEU A 63 -3.01 -23.87 -9.77
N LYS A 64 -3.78 -24.85 -9.27
CA LYS A 64 -3.74 -25.27 -7.86
C LYS A 64 -2.32 -25.65 -7.44
N TYR A 65 -1.67 -26.52 -8.21
CA TYR A 65 -0.33 -26.99 -7.89
C TYR A 65 0.73 -25.89 -8.03
N TYR A 66 0.61 -25.02 -9.03
CA TYR A 66 1.49 -23.86 -9.17
C TYR A 66 1.42 -22.96 -7.92
N ASN A 67 0.22 -22.63 -7.45
CA ASN A 67 0.01 -21.83 -6.24
C ASN A 67 0.57 -22.50 -4.97
N ALA A 68 0.52 -23.83 -4.89
CA ALA A 68 1.09 -24.56 -3.76
C ALA A 68 2.62 -24.40 -3.69
N ILE A 69 3.29 -24.42 -4.85
CA ILE A 69 4.74 -24.26 -4.93
C ILE A 69 5.16 -22.82 -4.62
N THR A 70 4.48 -21.81 -5.19
CA THR A 70 4.89 -20.40 -5.04
C THR A 70 4.85 -19.91 -3.60
N ASN A 71 4.00 -20.51 -2.77
CA ASN A 71 3.90 -20.22 -1.34
C ASN A 71 4.90 -21.02 -0.48
N SER A 72 5.68 -21.93 -1.06
CA SER A 72 6.58 -22.83 -0.32
C SER A 72 8.04 -22.41 -0.42
N LYS A 73 8.72 -22.30 0.73
CA LYS A 73 10.18 -22.11 0.80
C LYS A 73 10.95 -23.30 0.22
N CYS A 74 10.35 -24.49 0.15
CA CYS A 74 10.98 -25.72 -0.34
C CYS A 74 11.41 -25.62 -1.82
N ILE A 75 10.79 -24.76 -2.63
CA ILE A 75 11.15 -24.61 -4.04
C ILE A 75 12.60 -24.11 -4.22
N GLU A 76 13.06 -23.28 -3.28
CA GLU A 76 14.39 -22.70 -3.31
C GLU A 76 15.45 -23.64 -2.69
N HIS A 77 15.02 -24.75 -2.08
CA HIS A 77 15.88 -25.70 -1.40
C HIS A 77 16.94 -26.28 -2.34
N VAL A 78 18.19 -26.37 -1.86
CA VAL A 78 19.33 -26.73 -2.71
C VAL A 78 19.14 -28.08 -3.41
N ILE A 79 18.53 -29.06 -2.73
CA ILE A 79 18.29 -30.41 -3.29
C ILE A 79 17.39 -30.37 -4.53
N ILE A 80 16.35 -29.52 -4.56
CA ILE A 80 15.51 -29.35 -5.76
C ILE A 80 16.37 -28.86 -6.93
N LYS A 81 17.35 -27.99 -6.65
CA LYS A 81 18.22 -27.36 -7.64
C LYS A 81 19.46 -28.17 -8.02
N GLN A 82 19.74 -29.28 -7.34
CA GLN A 82 20.95 -30.10 -7.56
C GLN A 82 20.91 -30.92 -8.85
N GLY A 83 19.73 -31.20 -9.40
CA GLY A 83 19.57 -32.00 -10.61
C GLY A 83 19.80 -31.22 -11.92
N THR A 84 19.70 -31.94 -13.04
CA THR A 84 19.59 -31.32 -14.37
C THR A 84 18.36 -30.41 -14.44
N LEU A 85 18.30 -29.50 -15.41
CA LEU A 85 17.11 -28.66 -15.63
C LEU A 85 15.82 -29.48 -15.73
N GLU A 86 15.86 -30.58 -16.48
CA GLU A 86 14.72 -31.51 -16.56
C GLU A 86 14.34 -32.03 -15.17
N HIS A 87 15.29 -32.59 -14.41
CA HIS A 87 14.98 -33.10 -13.07
C HIS A 87 14.39 -32.04 -12.14
N GLU A 88 14.89 -30.80 -12.18
CA GLU A 88 14.35 -29.70 -11.38
C GLU A 88 12.91 -29.37 -11.76
N LEU A 89 12.61 -29.23 -13.06
CA LEU A 89 11.26 -28.90 -13.52
C LEU A 89 10.24 -29.96 -13.06
N TYR A 90 10.60 -31.25 -13.16
CA TYR A 90 9.73 -32.32 -12.69
C TYR A 90 9.70 -32.42 -11.16
N ALA A 91 10.81 -32.19 -10.47
CA ALA A 91 10.85 -32.17 -9.01
C ALA A 91 9.93 -31.06 -8.47
N ARG A 92 9.89 -29.87 -9.10
CA ARG A 92 8.95 -28.80 -8.76
C ARG A 92 7.48 -29.27 -8.88
N ARG A 93 7.12 -29.97 -9.96
CA ARG A 93 5.76 -30.54 -10.11
C ARG A 93 5.42 -31.57 -9.03
N VAL A 94 6.38 -32.44 -8.69
CA VAL A 94 6.20 -33.42 -7.62
C VAL A 94 6.03 -32.73 -6.27
N LEU A 95 6.84 -31.71 -6.00
CA LEU A 95 6.78 -30.91 -4.77
C LEU A 95 5.41 -30.28 -4.61
N ALA A 96 4.87 -29.69 -5.67
CA ALA A 96 3.50 -29.18 -5.73
C ALA A 96 2.46 -30.18 -5.19
N ILE A 97 2.54 -31.41 -5.70
CA ILE A 97 1.60 -32.48 -5.38
C ILE A 97 1.81 -32.96 -3.95
N LEU A 98 3.06 -33.02 -3.47
CA LEU A 98 3.39 -33.38 -2.09
C LEU A 98 2.83 -32.35 -1.10
N LEU A 99 3.01 -31.06 -1.37
CA LEU A 99 2.49 -29.97 -0.54
C LEU A 99 0.96 -30.02 -0.45
N GLU A 100 0.27 -30.18 -1.59
CA GLU A 100 -1.19 -30.34 -1.59
C GLU A 100 -1.65 -31.62 -0.91
N ALA A 101 -0.86 -32.70 -0.99
CA ALA A 101 -1.16 -33.96 -0.32
C ALA A 101 -1.06 -33.87 1.22
N GLU A 102 -0.39 -32.87 1.79
CA GLU A 102 -0.40 -32.63 3.25
C GLU A 102 -1.79 -32.24 3.76
N TYR A 103 -2.64 -31.67 2.90
CA TYR A 103 -4.01 -31.24 3.23
C TYR A 103 -5.09 -32.13 2.59
N ASP A 104 -4.84 -32.66 1.39
CA ASP A 104 -5.77 -33.52 0.66
C ASP A 104 -5.46 -35.03 0.86
N ASN A 105 -6.28 -35.69 1.69
CA ASN A 105 -6.15 -37.12 1.99
C ASN A 105 -6.39 -38.03 0.78
N SER A 106 -7.22 -37.61 -0.19
CA SER A 106 -7.50 -38.38 -1.40
C SER A 106 -6.27 -38.38 -2.31
N LEU A 107 -5.67 -37.20 -2.49
CA LEU A 107 -4.42 -37.03 -3.22
C LEU A 107 -3.27 -37.81 -2.56
N ARG A 108 -3.14 -37.71 -1.23
CA ARG A 108 -2.15 -38.47 -0.45
C ARG A 108 -2.30 -39.98 -0.64
N SER A 109 -3.53 -40.48 -0.60
CA SER A 109 -3.82 -41.91 -0.82
C SER A 109 -3.43 -42.37 -2.22
N LYS A 110 -3.64 -41.52 -3.24
CA LYS A 110 -3.16 -41.79 -4.61
C LYS A 110 -1.63 -41.83 -4.66
N LEU A 111 -0.96 -40.85 -4.05
CA LEU A 111 0.51 -40.79 -4.01
C LEU A 111 1.11 -42.01 -3.30
N ILE A 112 0.56 -42.43 -2.17
CA ILE A 112 1.00 -43.63 -1.44
C ILE A 112 0.87 -44.89 -2.31
N LYS A 113 -0.23 -45.02 -3.07
CA LYS A 113 -0.40 -46.14 -4.02
C LYS A 113 0.66 -46.13 -5.12
N LEU A 114 1.02 -44.95 -5.65
CA LEU A 114 2.08 -44.81 -6.64
C LEU A 114 3.45 -45.17 -6.05
N LEU A 115 3.79 -44.59 -4.89
CA LEU A 115 5.04 -44.91 -4.20
C LEU A 115 5.15 -46.39 -3.90
N ARG A 116 4.08 -47.06 -3.48
CA ARG A 116 4.06 -48.51 -3.25
C ARG A 116 4.33 -49.30 -4.53
N LYS A 117 3.80 -48.86 -5.68
CA LYS A 117 4.00 -49.49 -6.99
C LYS A 117 5.46 -49.37 -7.45
N TYR A 118 6.09 -48.21 -7.29
CA TYR A 118 7.44 -47.94 -7.79
C TYR A 118 8.57 -48.21 -6.79
N TYR A 119 8.28 -48.18 -5.48
CA TYR A 119 9.23 -48.44 -4.39
C TYR A 119 8.76 -49.58 -3.46
N PRO A 120 8.48 -50.79 -4.00
CA PRO A 120 7.91 -51.88 -3.21
C PRO A 120 8.85 -52.41 -2.11
N ILE A 121 10.18 -52.33 -2.33
CA ILE A 121 11.17 -52.77 -1.33
C ILE A 121 11.10 -51.86 -0.09
N ILE A 122 11.04 -50.54 -0.28
CA ILE A 122 10.94 -49.59 0.84
C ILE A 122 9.61 -49.80 1.56
N TYR A 123 8.49 -49.85 0.82
CA TYR A 123 7.17 -50.08 1.40
C TYR A 123 7.11 -51.35 2.25
N THR A 124 7.67 -52.47 1.74
CA THR A 124 7.71 -53.72 2.50
C THR A 124 8.65 -53.65 3.70
N THR A 125 9.74 -52.90 3.61
CA THR A 125 10.70 -52.68 4.71
C THR A 125 10.07 -51.92 5.86
N VAL A 126 9.30 -50.85 5.57
CA VAL A 126 8.52 -50.10 6.57
C VAL A 126 7.48 -51.00 7.21
N LYS A 127 6.61 -51.62 6.39
CA LYS A 127 5.49 -52.42 6.88
C LYS A 127 5.91 -53.64 7.71
N LYS A 128 7.00 -54.32 7.33
CA LYS A 128 7.51 -55.51 8.03
C LYS A 128 8.57 -55.18 9.08
N ARG A 129 9.07 -53.95 9.13
CA ARG A 129 10.22 -53.54 9.97
C ARG A 129 11.44 -54.45 9.76
N ASN A 130 11.65 -54.92 8.52
CA ASN A 130 12.74 -55.81 8.14
C ASN A 130 13.56 -55.21 6.99
N LYS A 131 14.82 -54.88 7.29
CA LYS A 131 15.77 -54.19 6.40
C LYS A 131 16.57 -55.14 5.49
N GLU A 132 16.43 -56.46 5.61
CA GLU A 132 17.26 -57.44 4.89
C GLU A 132 17.21 -57.25 3.37
N LYS A 133 16.02 -57.05 2.80
CA LYS A 133 15.87 -56.79 1.36
C LYS A 133 16.51 -55.48 0.93
N LEU A 134 16.43 -54.46 1.78
CA LEU A 134 17.03 -53.15 1.52
C LEU A 134 18.57 -53.22 1.59
N LYS A 135 19.12 -53.91 2.59
CA LYS A 135 20.56 -54.21 2.70
C LYS A 135 21.06 -54.97 1.47
N ASN A 136 20.34 -56.00 1.05
CA ASN A 136 20.68 -56.79 -0.15
C ASN A 136 20.61 -55.96 -1.44
N LYS A 137 19.72 -54.95 -1.53
CA LYS A 137 19.71 -53.97 -2.64
C LYS A 137 21.00 -53.17 -2.65
N TYR A 138 21.40 -52.61 -1.50
CA TYR A 138 22.58 -51.74 -1.39
C TYR A 138 23.92 -52.45 -1.51
N MET A 139 24.02 -53.71 -1.10
CA MET A 139 25.26 -54.51 -1.25
C MET A 139 25.66 -54.73 -2.71
N LYS A 140 24.72 -54.60 -3.65
CA LYS A 140 24.97 -54.78 -5.09
C LYS A 140 25.39 -53.49 -5.80
N MET A 141 25.42 -52.36 -5.10
CA MET A 141 25.71 -51.04 -5.66
C MET A 141 27.13 -50.60 -5.32
N ASP A 142 27.76 -49.83 -6.21
CA ASP A 142 28.98 -49.11 -5.87
C ASP A 142 28.70 -48.05 -4.79
N ILE A 143 29.75 -47.60 -4.12
CA ILE A 143 29.64 -46.71 -2.95
C ILE A 143 28.95 -45.39 -3.31
N VAL A 144 29.23 -44.81 -4.48
CA VAL A 144 28.70 -43.50 -4.89
C VAL A 144 27.21 -43.62 -5.19
N THR A 145 26.83 -44.60 -6.00
CA THR A 145 25.41 -44.86 -6.33
C THR A 145 24.61 -45.21 -5.07
N ARG A 146 25.18 -46.05 -4.19
CA ARG A 146 24.56 -46.46 -2.94
C ARG A 146 24.25 -45.27 -2.03
N ASN A 147 25.18 -44.33 -1.87
CA ASN A 147 24.98 -43.19 -0.99
C ASN A 147 23.83 -42.29 -1.47
N LEU A 148 23.74 -42.06 -2.78
CA LEU A 148 22.64 -41.29 -3.36
C LEU A 148 21.29 -42.02 -3.24
N GLU A 149 21.25 -43.30 -3.61
CA GLU A 149 20.03 -44.10 -3.53
C GLU A 149 19.53 -44.29 -2.09
N ALA A 150 20.44 -44.44 -1.12
CA ALA A 150 20.09 -44.55 0.29
C ALA A 150 19.41 -43.28 0.82
N LYS A 151 19.89 -42.09 0.44
CA LYS A 151 19.25 -40.81 0.83
C LYS A 151 17.83 -40.68 0.29
N PHE A 152 17.62 -41.04 -0.97
CA PHE A 152 16.28 -41.02 -1.56
C PHE A 152 15.36 -42.07 -0.93
N ASP A 153 15.85 -43.29 -0.75
CA ASP A 153 15.09 -44.36 -0.13
C ASP A 153 14.73 -44.03 1.33
N ALA A 154 15.62 -43.34 2.06
CA ALA A 154 15.39 -42.84 3.42
C ALA A 154 14.24 -41.83 3.48
N ALA A 155 14.21 -40.85 2.57
CA ALA A 155 13.12 -39.87 2.52
C ALA A 155 11.76 -40.56 2.23
N ILE A 156 11.72 -41.52 1.31
CA ILE A 156 10.51 -42.31 1.02
C ILE A 156 10.15 -43.21 2.21
N TYR A 157 11.15 -43.80 2.88
CA TYR A 157 10.92 -44.59 4.10
C TYR A 157 10.21 -43.75 5.15
N LEU A 158 10.73 -42.55 5.43
CA LEU A 158 10.15 -41.66 6.44
C LEU A 158 8.72 -41.24 6.06
N TYR A 159 8.47 -40.95 4.78
CA TYR A 159 7.13 -40.69 4.27
C TYR A 159 6.15 -41.85 4.53
N PHE A 160 6.57 -43.09 4.23
CA PHE A 160 5.75 -44.26 4.54
C PHE A 160 5.62 -44.51 6.04
N ALA A 161 6.65 -44.26 6.84
CA ALA A 161 6.62 -44.46 8.29
C ALA A 161 5.56 -43.54 8.91
N VAL A 162 5.54 -42.27 8.52
CA VAL A 162 4.55 -41.27 8.99
C VAL A 162 3.13 -41.65 8.57
N TYR A 163 2.91 -42.02 7.31
CA TYR A 163 1.55 -42.19 6.79
C TYR A 163 0.96 -43.60 6.85
N ILE A 164 1.78 -44.63 7.01
CA ILE A 164 1.34 -46.04 6.93
C ILE A 164 1.61 -46.79 8.23
N SER A 165 2.56 -46.32 9.05
CA SER A 165 3.00 -47.03 10.25
C SER A 165 3.17 -46.08 11.44
N ALA A 166 2.29 -45.07 11.54
CA ALA A 166 2.29 -44.09 12.62
C ALA A 166 2.28 -44.72 14.03
N GLU A 167 1.66 -45.90 14.19
CA GLU A 167 1.57 -46.61 15.46
C GLU A 167 2.89 -47.30 15.88
N ALA A 168 3.75 -47.69 14.92
CA ALA A 168 4.99 -48.40 15.21
C ALA A 168 6.04 -48.26 14.09
N VAL A 169 7.16 -47.62 14.39
CA VAL A 169 8.29 -47.40 13.47
C VAL A 169 9.58 -48.03 13.99
N ASP A 170 10.54 -48.29 13.09
CA ASP A 170 11.91 -48.65 13.48
C ASP A 170 12.64 -47.38 13.94
N HIS A 171 12.61 -47.13 15.26
CA HIS A 171 13.15 -45.90 15.84
C HIS A 171 14.64 -45.70 15.49
N GLY A 172 15.45 -46.77 15.50
CA GLY A 172 16.86 -46.69 15.14
C GLY A 172 17.09 -46.26 13.69
N PHE A 173 16.24 -46.69 12.76
CA PHE A 173 16.33 -46.22 11.38
C PHE A 173 15.89 -44.76 11.24
N VAL A 174 14.79 -44.37 11.88
CA VAL A 174 14.32 -42.98 11.83
C VAL A 174 15.37 -42.04 12.43
N MET A 175 15.99 -42.40 13.55
CA MET A 175 17.09 -41.62 14.13
C MET A 175 18.29 -41.52 13.19
N SER A 176 18.65 -42.60 12.48
CA SER A 176 19.71 -42.54 11.46
C SER A 176 19.37 -41.56 10.33
N ILE A 177 18.11 -41.52 9.89
CA ILE A 177 17.66 -40.58 8.85
C ILE A 177 17.74 -39.15 9.38
N LEU A 178 17.31 -38.90 10.62
CA LEU A 178 17.37 -37.58 11.23
C LEU A 178 18.83 -37.10 11.36
N ASN A 179 19.76 -37.95 11.80
CA ASN A 179 21.18 -37.59 11.84
C ASN A 179 21.71 -37.26 10.44
N ASP A 180 21.33 -38.01 9.40
CA ASP A 180 21.72 -37.69 8.02
C ASP A 180 21.17 -36.32 7.55
N ILE A 181 20.00 -35.90 8.05
CA ILE A 181 19.43 -34.57 7.80
C ILE A 181 20.26 -33.51 8.51
N GLU A 182 20.57 -33.71 9.78
CA GLU A 182 21.39 -32.81 10.59
C GLU A 182 22.76 -32.58 9.93
N ASP A 183 23.46 -33.66 9.57
CA ASP A 183 24.75 -33.60 8.88
C ASP A 183 24.65 -32.83 7.55
N PHE A 184 23.58 -33.05 6.78
CA PHE A 184 23.39 -32.33 5.52
C PHE A 184 23.13 -30.84 5.72
N GLU A 185 22.24 -30.50 6.65
CA GLU A 185 21.78 -29.12 6.83
C GLU A 185 22.87 -28.25 7.45
N PHE A 186 23.67 -28.80 8.36
CA PHE A 186 24.63 -28.03 9.17
C PHE A 186 26.09 -28.25 8.80
N GLU A 187 26.48 -29.39 8.22
CA GLU A 187 27.89 -29.71 7.92
C GLU A 187 28.25 -29.72 6.42
N SER A 188 27.26 -29.94 5.54
CA SER A 188 27.51 -30.07 4.10
C SER A 188 27.81 -28.72 3.45
N LEU A 189 28.88 -28.68 2.63
CA LEU A 189 29.21 -27.51 1.80
C LEU A 189 28.08 -27.15 0.81
N MET A 190 27.23 -28.13 0.48
CA MET A 190 26.10 -27.90 -0.41
C MET A 190 25.05 -26.98 0.20
N ASN A 191 24.91 -26.95 1.53
CA ASN A 191 23.90 -26.16 2.23
C ASN A 191 24.51 -25.00 3.03
N GLN A 192 25.75 -25.14 3.47
CA GLN A 192 26.45 -24.09 4.21
C GLN A 192 26.66 -22.82 3.38
N ASN A 193 26.72 -21.70 4.10
CA ASN A 193 27.14 -20.43 3.55
C ASN A 193 28.64 -20.48 3.19
N ILE A 194 28.95 -20.37 1.90
CA ILE A 194 30.31 -20.50 1.38
C ILE A 194 31.20 -19.32 1.82
N GLU A 195 30.63 -18.14 2.05
CA GLU A 195 31.36 -16.97 2.52
C GLU A 195 31.94 -17.17 3.93
N ASN A 196 31.20 -17.85 4.82
CA ASN A 196 31.70 -18.20 6.16
C ASN A 196 32.88 -19.19 6.10
N GLU A 197 32.79 -20.19 5.22
CA GLU A 197 33.87 -21.15 5.02
C GLU A 197 35.10 -20.48 4.37
N LEU A 198 34.90 -19.54 3.44
CA LEU A 198 36.00 -18.75 2.87
C LEU A 198 36.71 -17.90 3.91
N GLU A 199 35.98 -17.28 4.85
CA GLU A 199 36.59 -16.49 5.93
C GLU A 199 37.37 -17.38 6.90
N LYS A 200 36.85 -18.57 7.21
CA LYS A 200 37.52 -19.57 8.06
C LYS A 200 38.88 -20.02 7.52
N TYR A 201 39.01 -20.18 6.20
CA TYR A 201 40.25 -20.63 5.52
C TYR A 201 41.01 -19.49 4.83
N LYS A 202 40.72 -18.24 5.17
CA LYS A 202 41.25 -17.05 4.49
C LYS A 202 42.77 -17.02 4.49
N THR A 203 43.40 -17.36 5.60
CA THR A 203 44.87 -17.33 5.73
C THR A 203 45.51 -18.33 4.78
N GLU A 204 45.06 -19.58 4.78
CA GLU A 204 45.58 -20.63 3.90
C GLU A 204 45.32 -20.31 2.42
N ILE A 205 44.17 -19.73 2.09
CA ILE A 205 43.87 -19.28 0.73
C ILE A 205 44.88 -18.21 0.29
N GLN A 206 45.18 -17.23 1.14
CA GLN A 206 46.15 -16.18 0.83
C GLN A 206 47.58 -16.72 0.72
N GLU A 207 47.98 -17.66 1.58
CA GLU A 207 49.28 -18.34 1.46
C GLU A 207 49.45 -18.98 0.08
N ILE A 208 48.44 -19.73 -0.38
CA ILE A 208 48.48 -20.39 -1.70
C ILE A 208 48.53 -19.36 -2.83
N LYS A 209 47.75 -18.28 -2.76
CA LYS A 209 47.80 -17.20 -3.76
C LYS A 209 49.18 -16.56 -3.87
N VAL A 210 49.81 -16.26 -2.73
CA VAL A 210 51.16 -15.67 -2.68
C VAL A 210 52.18 -16.64 -3.25
N LEU A 211 52.09 -17.93 -2.89
CA LEU A 211 52.95 -18.99 -3.41
C LEU A 211 52.88 -19.06 -4.94
N ILE A 212 51.68 -19.13 -5.51
CA ILE A 212 51.48 -19.20 -6.97
C ILE A 212 52.01 -17.96 -7.66
N LYS A 213 51.71 -16.79 -7.11
CA LYS A 213 52.18 -15.52 -7.67
C LYS A 213 53.70 -15.42 -7.69
N ARG A 214 54.37 -15.99 -6.68
CA ARG A 214 55.84 -16.03 -6.61
C ARG A 214 56.44 -16.95 -7.66
N GLU A 215 55.89 -18.15 -7.82
CA GLU A 215 56.48 -19.19 -8.69
C GLU A 215 56.14 -19.01 -10.17
N TYR A 216 54.90 -18.62 -10.48
CA TYR A 216 54.40 -18.59 -11.86
C TYR A 216 53.93 -17.20 -12.30
N GLY A 217 53.71 -16.26 -11.37
CA GLY A 217 53.21 -14.93 -11.71
C GLY A 217 51.69 -14.86 -11.78
N LYS A 218 51.14 -14.17 -12.77
CA LYS A 218 49.68 -13.91 -12.84
C LYS A 218 48.95 -15.08 -13.50
N ILE A 219 48.03 -15.68 -12.74
CA ILE A 219 47.13 -16.75 -13.23
C ILE A 219 45.72 -16.51 -12.68
N PHE A 220 45.11 -15.40 -13.07
CA PHE A 220 43.79 -14.98 -12.54
C PHE A 220 42.67 -15.06 -13.57
N SER A 221 43.01 -15.28 -14.84
CA SER A 221 42.06 -15.36 -15.96
C SER A 221 42.49 -16.40 -16.98
N TYR A 222 41.56 -16.84 -17.83
CA TYR A 222 41.87 -17.73 -18.94
C TYR A 222 42.86 -17.09 -19.93
N LYS A 223 42.78 -15.76 -20.13
CA LYS A 223 43.71 -15.00 -20.98
C LYS A 223 45.13 -15.04 -20.44
N ASP A 224 45.28 -14.94 -19.11
CA ASP A 224 46.59 -15.05 -18.45
C ASP A 224 47.21 -16.43 -18.66
N ILE A 225 46.40 -17.50 -18.64
CA ILE A 225 46.84 -18.89 -18.84
C ILE A 225 47.28 -19.11 -20.29
N ILE A 226 46.45 -18.72 -21.26
CA ILE A 226 46.75 -18.93 -22.69
C ILE A 226 48.01 -18.17 -23.12
N ARG A 227 48.22 -16.97 -22.59
CA ARG A 227 49.37 -16.11 -22.92
C ARG A 227 50.55 -16.28 -21.98
N HIS A 228 50.55 -17.33 -21.16
CA HIS A 228 51.55 -17.52 -20.13
C HIS A 228 52.92 -17.90 -20.75
N ASN A 229 54.02 -17.37 -20.20
CA ASN A 229 55.37 -17.67 -20.69
C ASN A 229 55.83 -19.11 -20.35
N ASN A 230 55.22 -19.73 -19.35
CA ASN A 230 55.50 -21.12 -18.99
C ASN A 230 54.71 -22.05 -19.92
N GLU A 231 55.45 -22.84 -20.71
CA GLU A 231 54.91 -23.74 -21.73
C GLU A 231 53.89 -24.75 -21.16
N ASN A 232 54.11 -25.27 -19.95
CA ASN A 232 53.16 -26.20 -19.33
C ASN A 232 51.82 -25.52 -19.06
N ILE A 233 51.83 -24.28 -18.57
CA ILE A 233 50.61 -23.52 -18.27
C ILE A 233 49.87 -23.14 -19.55
N SER A 234 50.59 -22.65 -20.57
CA SER A 234 49.97 -22.33 -21.86
C SER A 234 49.39 -23.56 -22.54
N ASN A 235 50.08 -24.71 -22.47
CA ASN A 235 49.59 -25.98 -23.01
C ASN A 235 48.30 -26.45 -22.34
N PHE A 236 48.17 -26.28 -21.01
CA PHE A 236 46.89 -26.51 -20.33
C PHE A 236 45.80 -25.56 -20.84
N GLY A 237 46.13 -24.28 -21.05
CA GLY A 237 45.21 -23.30 -21.62
C GLY A 237 44.69 -23.71 -23.00
N TYR A 238 45.60 -24.06 -23.91
CA TYR A 238 45.26 -24.53 -25.25
C TYR A 238 44.46 -25.83 -25.23
N PHE A 239 44.77 -26.76 -24.32
CA PHE A 239 43.98 -27.98 -24.15
C PHE A 239 42.51 -27.66 -23.83
N PHE A 240 42.24 -26.76 -22.89
CA PHE A 240 40.86 -26.37 -22.56
C PHE A 240 40.19 -25.58 -23.68
N GLU A 241 40.93 -24.71 -24.37
CA GLU A 241 40.42 -23.98 -25.54
C GLU A 241 40.01 -24.94 -26.67
N ASP A 242 40.87 -25.90 -27.01
CA ASP A 242 40.59 -26.93 -28.01
C ASP A 242 39.46 -27.86 -27.56
N LEU A 243 39.40 -28.23 -26.29
CA LEU A 243 38.29 -29.03 -25.74
C LEU A 243 36.95 -28.32 -25.92
N LEU A 244 36.90 -27.00 -25.67
CA LEU A 244 35.69 -26.22 -25.90
C LEU A 244 35.41 -26.06 -27.41
N ALA A 245 36.43 -25.75 -28.21
CA ALA A 245 36.30 -25.53 -29.65
C ALA A 245 35.83 -26.79 -30.39
N THR A 246 36.34 -27.97 -30.01
CA THR A 246 35.88 -29.27 -30.55
C THR A 246 34.42 -29.55 -30.23
N ASN A 247 33.90 -28.99 -29.13
CA ASN A 247 32.48 -29.00 -28.77
C ASN A 247 31.70 -27.79 -29.33
N LYS A 248 32.28 -27.03 -30.27
CA LYS A 248 31.72 -25.83 -30.91
C LYS A 248 31.39 -24.69 -29.93
N ILE A 249 32.15 -24.62 -28.86
CA ILE A 249 32.04 -23.56 -27.84
C ILE A 249 33.25 -22.62 -27.99
N ASN A 250 32.99 -21.33 -28.17
CA ASN A 250 34.04 -20.32 -28.21
C ASN A 250 34.22 -19.70 -26.82
N ILE A 251 35.43 -19.85 -26.26
CA ILE A 251 35.77 -19.34 -24.93
C ILE A 251 35.60 -17.82 -24.81
N ASN A 252 35.88 -17.06 -25.86
CA ASN A 252 35.78 -15.60 -25.82
C ASN A 252 34.34 -15.11 -25.75
N HIS A 253 33.36 -15.89 -26.22
CA HIS A 253 31.95 -15.56 -26.08
C HIS A 253 31.44 -15.90 -24.68
N ILE A 254 31.69 -17.13 -24.22
CA ILE A 254 31.18 -17.61 -22.93
C ILE A 254 31.87 -16.91 -21.74
N PHE A 255 33.18 -16.62 -21.84
CA PHE A 255 33.94 -16.10 -20.70
C PHE A 255 34.05 -14.56 -20.70
N SER A 256 33.37 -13.88 -21.64
CA SER A 256 33.45 -12.43 -21.82
C SER A 256 33.08 -11.64 -20.55
N GLU A 257 32.10 -12.13 -19.78
CA GLU A 257 31.66 -11.51 -18.51
C GLU A 257 32.51 -11.92 -17.29
N TYR A 258 33.46 -12.84 -17.46
CA TYR A 258 34.26 -13.45 -16.37
C TYR A 258 35.75 -13.14 -16.53
N GLU A 259 36.09 -11.88 -16.81
CA GLU A 259 37.49 -11.47 -17.05
C GLU A 259 38.44 -11.79 -15.89
N PHE A 260 37.94 -11.87 -14.65
CA PHE A 260 38.69 -12.33 -13.48
C PHE A 260 37.97 -13.50 -12.80
N ALA A 261 38.65 -14.63 -12.69
CA ALA A 261 38.15 -15.76 -11.93
C ALA A 261 38.40 -15.52 -10.43
N ASN A 262 37.34 -15.60 -9.63
CA ASN A 262 37.50 -15.72 -8.18
C ASN A 262 38.03 -17.13 -7.86
N ILE A 263 39.35 -17.26 -7.78
CA ILE A 263 40.05 -18.52 -7.53
C ILE A 263 39.90 -19.02 -6.09
N ASP A 264 39.31 -18.24 -5.19
CA ASP A 264 39.24 -18.55 -3.75
C ASP A 264 38.40 -19.80 -3.51
N LYS A 265 37.29 -19.95 -4.26
CA LYS A 265 36.44 -21.16 -4.21
C LYS A 265 37.19 -22.40 -4.70
N THR A 266 38.03 -22.24 -5.73
CA THR A 266 38.87 -23.32 -6.25
C THR A 266 39.94 -23.72 -5.24
N ILE A 267 40.61 -22.74 -4.63
CA ILE A 267 41.63 -22.97 -3.61
C ILE A 267 41.02 -23.61 -2.36
N LEU A 268 39.86 -23.12 -1.91
CA LEU A 268 39.11 -23.72 -0.79
C LEU A 268 38.79 -25.19 -1.06
N SER A 269 38.31 -25.50 -2.28
CA SER A 269 38.03 -26.88 -2.70
C SER A 269 39.28 -27.76 -2.65
N TYR A 270 40.43 -27.22 -3.06
CA TYR A 270 41.71 -27.91 -2.98
C TYR A 270 42.12 -28.19 -1.51
N ILE A 271 42.15 -27.16 -0.65
CA ILE A 271 42.56 -27.26 0.75
C ILE A 271 41.71 -28.28 1.52
N ARG A 272 40.40 -28.32 1.25
CA ARG A 272 39.47 -29.23 1.93
C ARG A 272 39.68 -30.69 1.57
N VAL A 273 40.05 -30.99 0.33
CA VAL A 273 40.27 -32.36 -0.14
C VAL A 273 41.69 -32.83 0.19
N THR A 274 42.67 -31.94 0.12
CA THR A 274 44.08 -32.28 0.27
C THR A 274 44.86 -31.20 1.00
N LYS A 275 45.70 -31.63 1.95
CA LYS A 275 46.74 -30.78 2.56
C LYS A 275 48.07 -30.86 1.83
N ASN A 276 48.10 -31.53 0.66
CA ASN A 276 49.30 -31.63 -0.15
C ASN A 276 49.69 -30.22 -0.63
N ARG A 277 50.98 -29.88 -0.50
CA ARG A 277 51.53 -28.60 -0.97
C ARG A 277 52.30 -28.76 -2.28
N ASN A 278 52.06 -29.83 -3.02
CA ASN A 278 52.64 -30.04 -4.34
C ASN A 278 52.17 -28.95 -5.31
N MET A 279 53.13 -28.19 -5.81
CA MET A 279 52.92 -27.00 -6.63
C MET A 279 52.18 -27.31 -7.94
N ASP A 280 52.55 -28.38 -8.63
CA ASP A 280 51.95 -28.77 -9.92
C ASP A 280 50.48 -29.16 -9.77
N LEU A 281 50.14 -29.85 -8.67
CA LEU A 281 48.75 -30.18 -8.33
C LEU A 281 47.92 -28.95 -7.99
N ILE A 282 48.50 -27.99 -7.27
CA ILE A 282 47.83 -26.72 -6.94
C ILE A 282 47.54 -25.94 -8.23
N VAL A 283 48.55 -25.77 -9.07
CA VAL A 283 48.43 -24.99 -10.32
C VAL A 283 47.46 -25.65 -11.29
N SER A 284 47.54 -26.97 -11.51
CA SER A 284 46.58 -27.68 -12.37
C SER A 284 45.14 -27.59 -11.86
N SER A 285 44.93 -27.66 -10.54
CA SER A 285 43.60 -27.50 -9.92
C SER A 285 43.05 -26.08 -10.14
N ILE A 286 43.90 -25.07 -10.02
CA ILE A 286 43.51 -23.66 -10.21
C ILE A 286 43.22 -23.35 -11.66
N ILE A 287 44.07 -23.79 -12.58
CA ILE A 287 43.81 -23.68 -14.02
C ILE A 287 42.46 -24.33 -14.33
N SER A 288 42.24 -25.58 -13.88
CA SER A 288 40.97 -26.27 -14.09
C SER A 288 39.78 -25.48 -13.52
N GLY A 289 39.90 -24.92 -12.32
CA GLY A 289 38.86 -24.08 -11.74
C GLY A 289 38.60 -22.77 -12.50
N ILE A 290 39.63 -22.15 -13.08
CA ILE A 290 39.49 -20.93 -13.91
C ILE A 290 38.65 -21.22 -15.16
N PHE A 291 38.74 -22.41 -15.74
CA PHE A 291 37.90 -22.80 -16.89
C PHE A 291 36.54 -23.36 -16.46
N ILE A 292 36.47 -24.13 -15.38
CA ILE A 292 35.21 -24.77 -14.93
C ILE A 292 34.26 -23.77 -14.27
N GLN A 293 34.77 -22.78 -13.52
CA GLN A 293 33.92 -21.84 -12.77
C GLN A 293 33.02 -20.98 -13.68
N PRO A 294 33.50 -20.39 -14.79
CA PRO A 294 32.64 -19.71 -15.75
C PRO A 294 31.57 -20.63 -16.34
N LEU A 295 31.91 -21.88 -16.67
CA LEU A 295 30.93 -22.86 -17.18
C LEU A 295 29.84 -23.18 -16.14
N ILE A 296 30.20 -23.30 -14.86
CA ILE A 296 29.24 -23.47 -13.76
C ILE A 296 28.31 -22.25 -13.68
N ASN A 297 28.85 -21.04 -13.79
CA ASN A 297 28.06 -19.80 -13.72
C ASN A 297 27.10 -19.70 -14.91
N GLU A 298 27.58 -19.97 -16.12
CA GLU A 298 26.75 -19.96 -17.34
C GLU A 298 25.68 -21.05 -17.31
N TYR A 299 26.00 -22.24 -16.80
CA TYR A 299 24.99 -23.27 -16.58
C TYR A 299 23.89 -22.80 -15.60
N LYS A 300 24.28 -22.14 -14.49
CA LYS A 300 23.31 -21.58 -13.54
C LYS A 300 22.46 -20.47 -14.16
N ASN A 301 23.07 -19.58 -14.94
CA ASN A 301 22.37 -18.50 -15.65
C ASN A 301 21.37 -19.06 -16.66
N ALA A 302 21.79 -19.99 -17.51
CA ALA A 302 20.92 -20.67 -18.48
C ALA A 302 19.75 -21.37 -17.78
N LYS A 303 20.02 -22.04 -16.66
CA LYS A 303 18.99 -22.71 -15.86
C LYS A 303 17.96 -21.72 -15.30
N LYS A 304 18.41 -20.58 -14.76
CA LYS A 304 17.54 -19.52 -14.26
C LYS A 304 16.62 -18.99 -15.36
N ILE A 305 17.19 -18.62 -16.51
CA ILE A 305 16.45 -18.10 -17.68
C ILE A 305 15.40 -19.11 -18.15
N CYS A 306 15.75 -20.41 -18.22
CA CYS A 306 14.81 -21.44 -18.66
C CYS A 306 13.66 -21.66 -17.66
N VAL A 307 13.91 -21.55 -16.37
CA VAL A 307 12.88 -21.71 -15.34
C VAL A 307 11.94 -20.50 -15.32
N GLU A 308 12.48 -19.28 -15.40
CA GLU A 308 11.69 -18.03 -15.44
C GLU A 308 10.86 -17.92 -16.71
N ASN A 309 11.41 -18.30 -17.87
CA ASN A 309 10.71 -18.27 -19.15
C ASN A 309 10.00 -19.60 -19.49
N ASN A 310 9.73 -20.44 -18.49
CA ASN A 310 8.99 -21.67 -18.75
C ASN A 310 7.55 -21.33 -19.12
N ASN A 311 7.11 -21.75 -20.31
CA ASN A 311 5.75 -21.54 -20.81
C ASN A 311 4.66 -21.93 -19.79
N GLU A 312 4.88 -22.98 -19.00
CA GLU A 312 3.92 -23.41 -17.96
C GLU A 312 3.78 -22.38 -16.83
N VAL A 313 4.90 -21.78 -16.42
CA VAL A 313 4.93 -20.73 -15.38
C VAL A 313 4.22 -19.48 -15.92
N ILE A 314 4.59 -19.05 -17.13
CA ILE A 314 3.98 -17.90 -17.80
C ILE A 314 2.47 -18.11 -17.95
N GLN A 315 2.03 -19.29 -18.37
CA GLN A 315 0.60 -19.58 -18.54
C GLN A 315 -0.16 -19.56 -17.21
N CYS A 316 0.42 -20.09 -16.13
CA CYS A 316 -0.19 -20.02 -14.80
C CYS A 316 -0.28 -18.56 -14.31
N GLU A 317 0.79 -17.77 -14.51
CA GLU A 317 0.80 -16.35 -14.16
C GLU A 317 -0.24 -15.55 -14.94
N LEU A 318 -0.38 -15.81 -16.24
CA LEU A 318 -1.41 -15.21 -17.08
C LEU A 318 -2.81 -15.52 -16.57
N ASN A 319 -3.11 -16.78 -16.22
CA ASN A 319 -4.40 -17.17 -15.67
C ASN A 319 -4.69 -16.44 -14.34
N LEU A 320 -3.70 -16.32 -13.45
CA LEU A 320 -3.86 -15.58 -12.19
C LEU A 320 -4.14 -14.09 -12.41
N VAL A 321 -3.49 -13.49 -13.41
CA VAL A 321 -3.74 -12.09 -13.79
C VAL A 321 -5.13 -11.93 -14.40
N GLU A 322 -5.55 -12.87 -15.23
CA GLU A 322 -6.89 -12.89 -15.84
C GLU A 322 -7.99 -13.01 -14.78
N ASP A 323 -7.83 -13.90 -13.80
CA ASP A 323 -8.77 -14.04 -12.68
C ASP A 323 -8.87 -12.76 -11.85
N LYS A 324 -7.72 -12.13 -11.54
CA LYS A 324 -7.69 -10.83 -10.84
C LYS A 324 -8.35 -9.72 -11.68
N LEU A 325 -8.13 -9.70 -12.98
CA LEU A 325 -8.75 -8.75 -13.89
C LEU A 325 -10.27 -8.93 -13.90
N ASN A 326 -10.75 -10.16 -14.00
CA ASN A 326 -12.18 -10.47 -13.95
C ASN A 326 -12.82 -10.07 -12.63
N TYR A 327 -12.14 -10.31 -11.50
CA TYR A 327 -12.59 -9.84 -10.19
C TYR A 327 -12.73 -8.32 -10.15
N VAL A 328 -11.69 -7.58 -10.56
CA VAL A 328 -11.69 -6.11 -10.58
C VAL A 328 -12.74 -5.55 -11.56
N LEU A 329 -12.96 -6.20 -12.71
CA LEU A 329 -14.01 -5.82 -13.66
C LEU A 329 -15.40 -6.00 -13.04
N ASN A 330 -15.64 -7.11 -12.35
CA ASN A 330 -16.90 -7.36 -11.65
C ASN A 330 -17.12 -6.35 -10.51
N GLU A 331 -16.09 -6.05 -9.72
CA GLU A 331 -16.16 -5.05 -8.66
C GLU A 331 -16.44 -3.64 -9.24
N ASN A 332 -15.77 -3.26 -10.32
CA ASN A 332 -16.03 -2.00 -11.01
C ASN A 332 -17.46 -1.91 -11.56
N ASN A 333 -17.99 -3.01 -12.10
CA ASN A 333 -19.38 -3.05 -12.56
C ASN A 333 -20.36 -2.89 -11.38
N ASN A 334 -20.10 -3.56 -10.26
CA ASN A 334 -20.90 -3.42 -9.04
C ASN A 334 -20.84 -2.00 -8.44
N LEU A 335 -19.67 -1.36 -8.48
CA LEU A 335 -19.53 0.02 -8.03
C LEU A 335 -20.26 0.99 -8.98
N LYS A 336 -20.21 0.76 -10.29
CA LYS A 336 -20.98 1.54 -11.28
C LYS A 336 -22.48 1.43 -11.05
N THR A 337 -23.02 0.23 -10.84
CA THR A 337 -24.45 0.05 -10.56
C THR A 337 -24.86 0.75 -9.26
N LYS A 338 -24.04 0.66 -8.22
CA LYS A 338 -24.24 1.37 -6.95
C LYS A 338 -24.29 2.90 -7.15
N ILE A 339 -23.38 3.45 -7.96
CA ILE A 339 -23.36 4.88 -8.28
C ILE A 339 -24.62 5.29 -9.04
N GLU A 340 -25.09 4.48 -9.98
CA GLU A 340 -26.33 4.74 -10.71
C GLU A 340 -27.57 4.72 -9.80
N GLU A 341 -27.65 3.78 -8.85
CA GLU A 341 -28.71 3.72 -7.84
C GLU A 341 -28.72 4.96 -6.95
N LEU A 342 -27.56 5.33 -6.39
CA LEU A 342 -27.42 6.53 -5.56
C LEU A 342 -27.76 7.82 -6.34
N ASN A 343 -27.40 7.89 -7.61
CA ASN A 343 -27.76 9.03 -8.46
C ASN A 343 -29.28 9.10 -8.71
N LYS A 344 -29.96 7.96 -8.88
CA LYS A 344 -31.43 7.92 -8.99
C LYS A 344 -32.11 8.35 -7.69
N GLU A 345 -31.61 7.89 -6.54
CA GLU A 345 -32.10 8.31 -5.23
C GLU A 345 -31.92 9.80 -5.03
N LYS A 346 -30.72 10.34 -5.30
CA LYS A 346 -30.44 11.78 -5.22
C LYS A 346 -31.42 12.59 -6.07
N LEU A 347 -31.67 12.16 -7.31
CA LEU A 347 -32.60 12.84 -8.20
C LEU A 347 -34.05 12.82 -7.67
N LEU A 348 -34.45 11.72 -7.02
CA LEU A 348 -35.76 11.61 -6.38
C LEU A 348 -35.87 12.53 -5.16
N TYR A 349 -34.84 12.57 -4.30
CA TYR A 349 -34.78 13.49 -3.17
C TYR A 349 -34.84 14.95 -3.62
N GLU A 350 -34.08 15.33 -4.66
CA GLU A 350 -34.12 16.68 -5.23
C GLU A 350 -35.51 17.04 -5.78
N LYS A 351 -36.18 16.11 -6.46
CA LYS A 351 -37.56 16.31 -6.93
C LYS A 351 -38.54 16.53 -5.76
N ASN A 352 -38.47 15.69 -4.74
CA ASN A 352 -39.33 15.81 -3.56
C ASN A 352 -39.07 17.12 -2.79
N LEU A 353 -37.81 17.49 -2.62
CA LEU A 353 -37.43 18.74 -1.97
C LEU A 353 -37.95 19.96 -2.74
N ASN A 354 -37.83 19.96 -4.07
CA ASN A 354 -38.35 21.03 -4.91
C ASN A 354 -39.89 21.14 -4.83
N GLN A 355 -40.60 20.02 -4.78
CA GLN A 355 -42.06 20.02 -4.59
C GLN A 355 -42.46 20.61 -3.23
N GLN A 356 -41.76 20.21 -2.17
CA GLN A 356 -41.98 20.76 -0.83
C GLN A 356 -41.69 22.26 -0.79
N LEU A 357 -40.55 22.71 -1.33
CA LEU A 357 -40.22 24.13 -1.43
C LEU A 357 -41.27 24.92 -2.21
N HIS A 358 -41.75 24.40 -3.33
CA HIS A 358 -42.80 25.05 -4.11
C HIS A 358 -44.11 25.16 -3.33
N SER A 359 -44.52 24.11 -2.62
CA SER A 359 -45.72 24.13 -1.77
C SER A 359 -45.59 25.15 -0.64
N LEU A 360 -44.43 25.20 0.02
CA LEU A 360 -44.15 26.12 1.12
C LEU A 360 -44.11 27.58 0.64
N ASN A 361 -43.48 27.83 -0.51
CA ASN A 361 -43.47 29.16 -1.13
C ASN A 361 -44.89 29.62 -1.49
N ASN A 362 -45.76 28.73 -1.97
CA ASN A 362 -47.15 29.08 -2.25
C ASN A 362 -47.90 29.45 -0.97
N ILE A 363 -47.71 28.70 0.13
CA ILE A 363 -48.30 29.00 1.44
C ILE A 363 -47.80 30.37 1.93
N HIS A 364 -46.49 30.59 1.95
CA HIS A 364 -45.91 31.87 2.36
C HIS A 364 -46.42 33.04 1.51
N LYS A 365 -46.61 32.84 0.20
CA LYS A 365 -47.13 33.87 -0.69
C LYS A 365 -48.58 34.24 -0.35
N GLN A 366 -49.43 33.24 -0.09
CA GLN A 366 -50.81 33.47 0.35
C GLN A 366 -50.87 34.20 1.70
N GLU A 367 -49.96 33.86 2.62
CA GLU A 367 -49.88 34.48 3.93
C GLU A 367 -49.40 35.93 3.87
N ILE A 368 -48.42 36.22 3.00
CA ILE A 368 -47.99 37.59 2.68
C ILE A 368 -49.15 38.39 2.09
N GLU A 369 -49.93 37.83 1.15
CA GLU A 369 -51.10 38.51 0.59
C GLU A 369 -52.16 38.80 1.67
N ARG A 370 -52.42 37.84 2.56
CA ARG A 370 -53.37 38.01 3.67
C ARG A 370 -52.90 39.08 4.65
N LEU A 371 -51.63 39.05 5.05
CA LEU A 371 -51.04 40.08 5.92
C LEU A 371 -51.05 41.46 5.25
N GLY A 372 -50.77 41.53 3.94
CA GLY A 372 -50.86 42.76 3.16
C GLY A 372 -52.28 43.34 3.12
N ASN A 373 -53.30 42.49 2.97
CA ASN A 373 -54.71 42.92 3.03
C ASN A 373 -55.10 43.41 4.43
N ASN A 374 -54.69 42.69 5.48
CA ASN A 374 -54.92 43.11 6.86
C ASN A 374 -54.26 44.46 7.17
N LEU A 375 -53.03 44.69 6.68
CA LEU A 375 -52.35 45.98 6.82
C LEU A 375 -53.11 47.11 6.14
N LYS A 376 -53.64 46.88 4.92
CA LYS A 376 -54.49 47.87 4.24
C LYS A 376 -55.77 48.18 5.02
N GLU A 377 -56.42 47.16 5.57
CA GLU A 377 -57.62 47.37 6.41
C GLU A 377 -57.29 48.17 7.68
N LEU A 378 -56.18 47.85 8.34
CA LEU A 378 -55.70 48.57 9.52
C LEU A 378 -55.32 50.01 9.18
N GLU A 379 -54.64 50.26 8.06
CA GLU A 379 -54.35 51.62 7.56
C GLU A 379 -55.63 52.39 7.29
N ASN A 380 -56.64 51.77 6.67
CA ASN A 380 -57.92 52.41 6.43
C ASN A 380 -58.64 52.78 7.74
N LYS A 381 -58.65 51.87 8.73
CA LYS A 381 -59.21 52.16 10.06
C LYS A 381 -58.44 53.28 10.77
N LEU A 382 -57.11 53.27 10.70
CA LEU A 382 -56.27 54.32 11.29
C LEU A 382 -56.53 55.68 10.61
N ASN A 383 -56.73 55.70 9.29
CA ASN A 383 -57.05 56.92 8.56
C ASN A 383 -58.46 57.45 8.91
N GLN A 384 -59.44 56.55 9.11
CA GLN A 384 -60.76 56.92 9.62
C GLN A 384 -60.67 57.49 11.04
N GLU A 385 -59.89 56.89 11.94
CA GLU A 385 -59.69 57.43 13.29
C GLU A 385 -59.01 58.80 13.24
N LYS A 386 -58.01 58.98 12.36
CA LYS A 386 -57.38 60.28 12.14
C LYS A 386 -58.36 61.33 11.61
N SER A 387 -59.24 60.99 10.67
CA SER A 387 -60.24 61.94 10.18
C SER A 387 -61.24 62.32 11.26
N LEU A 388 -61.68 61.36 12.07
CA LEU A 388 -62.54 61.61 13.24
C LEU A 388 -61.84 62.49 14.28
N ARG A 389 -60.54 62.25 14.55
CA ARG A 389 -59.77 63.13 15.44
C ARG A 389 -59.66 64.55 14.92
N LEU A 390 -59.40 64.71 13.62
CA LEU A 390 -59.38 66.03 12.97
C LEU A 390 -60.75 66.73 13.06
N GLU A 391 -61.85 65.97 12.96
CA GLU A 391 -63.21 66.48 13.13
C GLU A 391 -63.51 66.86 14.59
N ILE A 392 -63.00 66.11 15.56
CA ILE A 392 -63.08 66.47 16.99
C ILE A 392 -62.22 67.71 17.29
N GLU A 393 -61.03 67.81 16.70
CA GLU A 393 -60.16 68.98 16.83
C GLU A 393 -60.78 70.22 16.19
N SER A 394 -61.44 70.10 15.04
CA SER A 394 -62.18 71.21 14.44
C SER A 394 -63.41 71.62 15.26
N LEU A 395 -64.09 70.67 15.90
CA LEU A 395 -65.16 70.95 16.87
C LEU A 395 -64.62 71.61 18.15
N ARG A 396 -63.43 71.21 18.63
CA ARG A 396 -62.75 71.88 19.75
C ARG A 396 -62.29 73.29 19.40
N GLU A 397 -61.76 73.52 18.20
CA GLU A 397 -61.45 74.87 17.70
C GLU A 397 -62.71 75.73 17.57
N TYR A 398 -63.84 75.14 17.16
CA TYR A 398 -65.13 75.84 17.10
C TYR A 398 -65.64 76.24 18.50
N GLU A 399 -65.47 75.37 19.49
CA GLU A 399 -65.84 75.62 20.89
C GLU A 399 -64.88 76.61 21.57
N LEU A 400 -63.59 76.59 21.21
CA LEU A 400 -62.59 77.58 21.64
C LEU A 400 -62.84 78.97 21.04
N ASN A 401 -63.36 79.06 19.80
CA ASN A 401 -63.70 80.35 19.17
C ASN A 401 -64.95 81.04 19.79
N LEU A 402 -65.63 80.42 20.75
CA LEU A 402 -66.76 81.00 21.48
C LEU A 402 -66.36 81.68 22.82
N ASN A 403 -65.11 81.56 23.26
CA ASN A 403 -64.61 82.24 24.46
C ASN A 403 -63.31 82.97 24.14
N GLY A 404 -63.35 84.30 24.21
CA GLY A 404 -62.24 85.19 23.90
C GLY A 404 -61.07 85.14 24.90
N ASP A 405 -59.91 85.45 24.33
CA ASP A 405 -58.66 85.95 24.91
C ASP A 405 -57.87 85.05 25.89
N CYS A 406 -56.74 84.52 25.42
CA CYS A 406 -55.38 85.00 25.76
C CYS A 406 -54.31 83.92 25.52
N ASP A 407 -53.32 84.33 24.71
CA ASP A 407 -51.88 84.10 24.83
C ASP A 407 -51.23 82.70 24.74
N ASN A 408 -50.47 82.61 23.63
CA ASN A 408 -49.07 82.21 23.50
C ASN A 408 -48.59 80.80 23.92
N GLY A 409 -48.05 80.10 22.92
CA GLY A 409 -47.17 78.96 23.16
C GLY A 409 -46.56 78.30 21.91
N TYR A 410 -46.49 78.94 20.74
CA TYR A 410 -45.56 78.48 19.71
C TYR A 410 -44.15 78.82 20.21
N LEU A 411 -43.52 77.88 20.90
CA LEU A 411 -42.06 77.86 21.00
C LEU A 411 -41.54 77.67 19.59
N ASP A 412 -41.31 78.78 18.91
CA ASP A 412 -40.52 78.86 17.69
C ASP A 412 -39.09 78.48 18.09
N LYS A 413 -38.85 77.17 18.23
CA LYS A 413 -37.53 76.63 18.56
C LYS A 413 -36.66 76.91 17.34
N ASN A 414 -35.96 78.04 17.37
CA ASN A 414 -35.04 78.37 16.30
C ASN A 414 -33.82 77.45 16.43
N LEU A 415 -33.52 76.71 15.36
CA LEU A 415 -32.43 75.74 15.34
C LEU A 415 -31.07 76.40 15.69
N TYR A 416 -30.90 77.71 15.45
CA TYR A 416 -29.69 78.46 15.82
C TYR A 416 -29.30 78.32 17.30
N ASP A 417 -30.28 78.35 18.21
CA ASP A 417 -30.02 78.28 19.65
C ASP A 417 -29.51 76.90 20.09
N TYR A 418 -29.82 75.85 19.31
CA TYR A 418 -29.45 74.47 19.62
C TYR A 418 -28.14 74.02 18.97
N ILE A 419 -27.68 74.73 17.93
CA ILE A 419 -26.43 74.46 17.21
C ILE A 419 -25.25 75.24 17.79
N GLN A 420 -25.49 76.38 18.47
CA GLN A 420 -24.42 77.25 18.96
C GLN A 420 -23.42 76.47 19.84
N ASN A 421 -22.15 76.51 19.45
CA ASN A 421 -21.03 75.77 20.07
C ASN A 421 -21.06 74.23 19.93
N LYS A 422 -21.87 73.65 19.03
CA LYS A 422 -21.87 72.20 18.73
C LYS A 422 -21.36 71.90 17.33
N LYS A 423 -20.47 70.91 17.22
CA LYS A 423 -19.99 70.37 15.95
C LYS A 423 -20.94 69.30 15.43
N ILE A 424 -21.87 69.71 14.58
CA ILE A 424 -22.87 68.84 13.96
C ILE A 424 -22.44 68.43 12.55
N ILE A 425 -22.56 67.14 12.25
CA ILE A 425 -22.28 66.57 10.93
C ILE A 425 -23.52 65.90 10.37
N ILE A 426 -23.90 66.23 9.13
CA ILE A 426 -24.99 65.55 8.40
C ILE A 426 -24.39 64.75 7.24
N ILE A 427 -24.67 63.45 7.18
CA ILE A 427 -24.19 62.55 6.13
C ILE A 427 -25.37 62.18 5.20
N GLY A 428 -25.26 62.53 3.92
CA GLY A 428 -26.27 62.25 2.90
C GLY A 428 -26.91 63.50 2.28
N GLY A 429 -28.11 63.35 1.74
CA GLY A 429 -28.87 64.40 1.03
C GLY A 429 -28.41 64.60 -0.42
N ASP A 430 -29.23 65.20 -1.28
CA ASP A 430 -28.79 65.53 -2.63
C ASP A 430 -27.90 66.80 -2.64
N LYS A 431 -27.23 67.06 -3.77
CA LYS A 431 -26.25 68.15 -3.90
C LYS A 431 -26.90 69.53 -3.74
N GLU A 432 -28.11 69.74 -4.23
CA GLU A 432 -28.78 71.03 -4.14
C GLU A 432 -29.30 71.29 -2.72
N TRP A 433 -29.86 70.27 -2.08
CA TRP A 433 -30.32 70.35 -0.70
C TRP A 433 -29.17 70.69 0.25
N ARG A 434 -28.03 69.97 0.16
CA ARG A 434 -26.84 70.30 0.97
C ARG A 434 -26.35 71.73 0.74
N ARG A 435 -26.41 72.23 -0.49
CA ARG A 435 -26.02 73.62 -0.81
C ARG A 435 -26.97 74.62 -0.14
N LYS A 436 -28.29 74.43 -0.27
CA LYS A 436 -29.30 75.30 0.36
C LYS A 436 -29.19 75.26 1.89
N PHE A 437 -28.97 74.09 2.47
CA PHE A 437 -28.86 73.90 3.91
C PHE A 437 -27.58 74.53 4.48
N ARG A 438 -26.44 74.40 3.79
CA ARG A 438 -25.17 75.04 4.20
C ARG A 438 -25.20 76.56 4.08
N ILE A 439 -25.97 77.12 3.13
CA ILE A 439 -26.19 78.56 3.05
C ILE A 439 -26.97 79.06 4.27
N LYS A 440 -27.97 78.30 4.72
CA LYS A 440 -28.77 78.65 5.90
C LYS A 440 -28.02 78.41 7.22
N TYR A 441 -27.25 77.32 7.33
CA TYR A 441 -26.47 76.96 8.52
C TYR A 441 -25.02 76.64 8.14
N PRO A 442 -24.14 77.65 8.00
CA PRO A 442 -22.75 77.44 7.60
C PRO A 442 -21.91 76.68 8.64
N GLU A 443 -22.37 76.63 9.89
CA GLU A 443 -21.70 75.95 11.01
C GLU A 443 -21.87 74.42 10.96
N ILE A 444 -22.90 73.92 10.26
CA ILE A 444 -23.16 72.48 10.12
C ILE A 444 -22.37 71.93 8.92
N ARG A 445 -21.55 70.90 9.16
CA ARG A 445 -20.82 70.21 8.09
C ARG A 445 -21.70 69.16 7.44
N THR A 446 -21.82 69.20 6.11
CA THR A 446 -22.56 68.19 5.34
C THR A 446 -21.62 67.34 4.48
N LEU A 447 -21.71 66.01 4.58
CA LEU A 447 -20.94 65.04 3.79
C LEU A 447 -21.81 64.35 2.74
N ASN A 448 -21.18 63.91 1.64
CA ASN A 448 -21.86 63.17 0.60
C ASN A 448 -22.10 61.71 1.02
N GLY A 449 -23.35 61.24 0.96
CA GLY A 449 -23.74 59.88 1.38
C GLY A 449 -23.35 58.75 0.41
N PHE A 450 -22.68 59.07 -0.70
CA PHE A 450 -22.24 58.10 -1.72
C PHE A 450 -20.72 58.03 -1.87
N ASN A 451 -19.95 58.65 -0.97
CA ASN A 451 -18.48 58.62 -1.02
C ASN A 451 -17.94 57.55 -0.07
N GLU A 452 -17.77 56.32 -0.54
CA GLU A 452 -17.33 55.17 0.27
C GLU A 452 -15.93 55.36 0.89
N ASN A 453 -15.10 56.18 0.25
CA ASN A 453 -13.73 56.48 0.65
C ASN A 453 -13.59 57.76 1.49
N PHE A 454 -14.66 58.26 2.12
CA PHE A 454 -14.53 59.42 3.01
C PHE A 454 -13.62 59.09 4.19
N ASP A 455 -12.80 60.07 4.59
CA ASP A 455 -11.85 59.94 5.69
C ASP A 455 -12.59 60.01 7.03
N ILE A 456 -12.41 58.98 7.86
CA ILE A 456 -13.04 58.83 9.16
C ILE A 456 -12.59 59.93 10.13
N SER A 457 -11.40 60.50 9.90
CA SER A 457 -10.88 61.64 10.66
C SER A 457 -11.82 62.86 10.66
N THR A 458 -12.69 62.98 9.64
CA THR A 458 -13.68 64.07 9.52
C THR A 458 -14.82 63.98 10.54
N LEU A 459 -15.02 62.81 11.16
CA LEU A 459 -16.02 62.58 12.20
C LEU A 459 -15.47 62.83 13.62
N ASN A 460 -14.15 63.04 13.75
CA ASN A 460 -13.50 63.31 15.03
C ASN A 460 -14.00 64.62 15.65
N ASN A 461 -14.27 64.58 16.95
CA ASN A 461 -14.76 65.71 17.76
C ASN A 461 -16.11 66.26 17.27
N SER A 462 -16.99 65.41 16.73
CA SER A 462 -18.38 65.77 16.45
C SER A 462 -19.27 65.48 17.66
N ASP A 463 -20.14 66.44 17.99
CA ASP A 463 -21.06 66.31 19.12
C ASP A 463 -22.32 65.53 18.71
N TYR A 464 -22.77 65.70 17.45
CA TYR A 464 -23.92 65.00 16.88
C TYR A 464 -23.70 64.64 15.40
N ILE A 465 -24.06 63.42 15.03
CA ILE A 465 -24.03 62.93 13.64
C ILE A 465 -25.44 62.56 13.16
N PHE A 466 -25.90 63.17 12.07
CA PHE A 466 -27.21 62.92 11.48
C PHE A 466 -27.13 62.18 10.14
N PHE A 467 -28.00 61.20 9.95
CA PHE A 467 -28.09 60.43 8.71
C PHE A 467 -29.32 60.81 7.89
N TYR A 468 -29.09 61.26 6.66
CA TYR A 468 -30.16 61.49 5.70
C TYR A 468 -30.46 60.20 4.93
N THR A 469 -31.42 59.41 5.41
CA THR A 469 -31.58 58.00 5.02
C THR A 469 -32.04 57.78 3.58
N LYS A 470 -32.72 58.76 2.96
CA LYS A 470 -33.22 58.64 1.58
C LYS A 470 -32.15 58.82 0.50
N TYR A 471 -30.95 59.29 0.84
CA TYR A 471 -29.93 59.67 -0.14
C TYR A 471 -28.53 59.35 0.36
N MET A 472 -28.29 58.06 0.61
CA MET A 472 -27.03 57.49 1.12
C MET A 472 -26.92 56.02 0.72
N ASN A 473 -25.71 55.51 0.49
CA ASN A 473 -25.47 54.08 0.26
C ASN A 473 -25.16 53.32 1.57
N HIS A 474 -25.42 52.02 1.57
CA HIS A 474 -25.24 51.18 2.75
C HIS A 474 -23.79 51.11 3.23
N SER A 475 -22.82 51.13 2.32
CA SER A 475 -21.39 51.12 2.62
C SER A 475 -20.94 52.35 3.44
N THR A 476 -21.34 53.56 3.04
CA THR A 476 -21.04 54.80 3.78
C THR A 476 -21.74 54.82 5.14
N PHE A 477 -22.99 54.33 5.20
CA PHE A 477 -23.74 54.21 6.45
C PHE A 477 -23.06 53.28 7.46
N TYR A 478 -22.72 52.06 7.06
CA TYR A 478 -22.06 51.10 7.95
C TYR A 478 -20.70 51.59 8.43
N LYS A 479 -19.93 52.27 7.55
CA LYS A 479 -18.64 52.87 7.91
C LYS A 479 -18.77 53.96 8.98
N ALA A 480 -19.72 54.88 8.83
CA ALA A 480 -19.98 55.92 9.82
C ALA A 480 -20.59 55.36 11.12
N MET A 481 -21.48 54.36 11.01
CA MET A 481 -22.13 53.73 12.16
C MET A 481 -21.15 52.93 13.02
N ASN A 482 -20.18 52.25 12.39
CA ASN A 482 -19.12 51.55 13.12
C ASN A 482 -18.25 52.54 13.93
N TYR A 483 -17.97 53.72 13.39
CA TYR A 483 -17.27 54.77 14.12
C TYR A 483 -18.09 55.29 15.30
N ILE A 484 -19.39 55.56 15.10
CA ILE A 484 -20.31 56.02 16.15
C ILE A 484 -20.40 55.01 17.29
N LYS A 485 -20.51 53.71 16.98
CA LYS A 485 -20.55 52.64 17.97
C LYS A 485 -19.26 52.54 18.79
N PHE A 486 -18.11 52.79 18.17
CA PHE A 486 -16.81 52.67 18.83
C PHE A 486 -16.48 53.88 19.71
N ASN A 487 -16.94 55.07 19.34
CA ASN A 487 -16.64 56.33 20.04
C ASN A 487 -17.84 56.92 20.82
N GLU A 488 -18.92 56.16 20.98
CA GLU A 488 -20.15 56.53 21.71
C GLU A 488 -20.73 57.90 21.31
N CYS A 489 -20.69 58.24 20.02
CA CYS A 489 -21.18 59.54 19.54
C CYS A 489 -22.73 59.59 19.53
N LYS A 490 -23.31 60.75 19.85
CA LYS A 490 -24.76 60.96 19.71
C LYS A 490 -25.14 61.02 18.24
N PHE A 491 -26.20 60.30 17.84
CA PHE A 491 -26.64 60.26 16.45
C PHE A 491 -28.16 60.31 16.28
N GLY A 492 -28.60 60.71 15.08
CA GLY A 492 -30.03 60.80 14.72
C GLY A 492 -30.30 60.58 13.23
N TYR A 493 -31.57 60.45 12.88
CA TYR A 493 -32.01 60.22 11.49
C TYR A 493 -32.86 61.37 10.98
N ILE A 494 -32.64 61.76 9.72
CA ILE A 494 -33.40 62.79 9.00
C ILE A 494 -34.12 62.12 7.82
N GLY A 495 -35.46 62.21 7.80
CA GLY A 495 -36.31 61.54 6.83
C GLY A 495 -37.03 62.48 5.85
N LYS A 496 -36.99 63.79 6.12
CA LYS A 496 -37.73 64.83 5.39
C LYS A 496 -36.80 65.69 4.53
N THR A 497 -37.30 66.19 3.41
CA THR A 497 -36.57 67.06 2.47
C THR A 497 -36.78 68.56 2.75
N ASN A 498 -37.90 68.92 3.38
CA ASN A 498 -38.26 70.32 3.67
C ASN A 498 -37.39 70.86 4.81
N ILE A 499 -36.68 71.96 4.58
CA ILE A 499 -35.71 72.55 5.51
C ILE A 499 -36.33 72.85 6.89
N ASN A 500 -37.55 73.37 6.95
CA ASN A 500 -38.22 73.69 8.22
C ASN A 500 -38.60 72.42 9.01
N LEU A 501 -38.93 71.33 8.32
CA LEU A 501 -39.20 70.04 8.96
C LEU A 501 -37.91 69.35 9.41
N VAL A 502 -36.81 69.54 8.67
CA VAL A 502 -35.49 69.04 9.07
C VAL A 502 -34.99 69.76 10.31
N GLU A 503 -35.27 71.06 10.44
CA GLU A 503 -34.97 71.82 11.66
C GLU A 503 -35.65 71.21 12.89
N GLN A 504 -36.94 70.89 12.78
CA GLN A 504 -37.69 70.22 13.84
C GLN A 504 -37.11 68.83 14.15
N GLU A 505 -36.79 68.02 13.13
CA GLU A 505 -36.19 66.68 13.34
C GLU A 505 -34.82 66.77 14.02
N ILE A 506 -34.01 67.78 13.72
CA ILE A 506 -32.72 67.99 14.38
C ILE A 506 -32.93 68.43 15.83
N ILE A 507 -33.84 69.36 16.10
CA ILE A 507 -34.15 69.84 17.46
C ILE A 507 -34.70 68.71 18.34
N ASP A 508 -35.62 67.91 17.79
CA ASP A 508 -36.22 66.77 18.51
C ASP A 508 -35.20 65.68 18.80
N ASN A 509 -34.20 65.49 17.94
CA ASN A 509 -33.13 64.52 18.20
C ASN A 509 -32.03 65.07 19.12
N ILE A 510 -31.74 66.37 19.09
CA ILE A 510 -30.82 66.99 20.05
C ILE A 510 -31.42 66.98 21.45
N SER A 511 -32.71 67.31 21.59
CA SER A 511 -33.42 67.38 22.88
C SER A 511 -33.68 66.03 23.56
N LYS A 512 -33.44 64.91 22.88
CA LYS A 512 -33.49 63.55 23.46
C LYS A 512 -32.25 63.20 24.30
N TYR A 513 -31.19 64.01 24.24
CA TYR A 513 -29.91 63.79 24.91
C TYR A 513 -29.42 65.05 25.61
#